data_AF-A0A7V1E7J5-F1
#
_entry.id   AF-A0A7V1E7J5-F1
#
_cell.length_a   1.000
_cell.length_b   1.000
_cell.length_c   1.000
_cell.angle_alpha   90.00
_cell.angle_beta   90.00
_cell.angle_gamma   90.00
#
_symmetry.space_group_name_H-M   'P 1'
#
loop_
_entity.id
_entity.type
_entity.pdbx_description
1 polymer ?
#
loop_
_entity_poly.entity_id
_entity_poly.type
_entity_poly.pdbx_seq_one_letter_code
_entity_poly.pdbx_strand_id
1 'polypeptide(L)'
;MSDDLVEVASFRDYIGAHVAKSKLESEGIRSFLFNERLVTWNWFYSNALGGVKVMVGDSEANEALSILSAKPKQYEGTEEESFSHQTPTCPVCSCSSSYEDKFARRFFFFLALLWYSLGFIASEFFDLWLAVVIFYGMAPILYLMYWSYRRLNPIRICVNCGKTWKMSQSSANA
;
A
#
# COMPACT_ATOMS: atom_id res chain seq x y z
N MET A 1 -2.49 28.33 -31.49
CA MET A 1 -1.32 27.70 -30.85
C MET A 1 -1.87 26.61 -29.96
N SER A 2 -1.69 25.36 -30.36
CA SER A 2 -2.04 24.20 -29.52
C SER A 2 -0.96 24.11 -28.45
N ASP A 3 -1.28 24.51 -27.21
CA ASP A 3 -0.44 24.20 -26.06
C ASP A 3 -0.40 22.68 -25.93
N ASP A 4 0.70 22.06 -26.36
CA ASP A 4 0.95 20.65 -26.05
C ASP A 4 1.16 20.55 -24.54
N LEU A 5 0.27 19.79 -23.91
CA LEU A 5 0.32 19.51 -22.49
C LEU A 5 1.22 18.30 -22.26
N VAL A 6 2.23 18.47 -21.42
CA VAL A 6 3.21 17.43 -21.09
C VAL A 6 3.03 17.00 -19.63
N GLU A 7 3.14 15.69 -19.40
CA GLU A 7 3.11 15.11 -18.05
C GLU A 7 4.41 15.41 -17.30
N VAL A 8 4.31 16.04 -16.14
CA VAL A 8 5.46 16.36 -15.27
C VAL A 8 5.54 15.50 -14.02
N ALA A 9 4.40 14.99 -13.53
CA ALA A 9 4.37 14.10 -12.37
C ALA A 9 3.10 13.24 -12.32
N SER A 10 3.18 12.08 -11.67
CA SER A 10 2.06 11.17 -11.43
C SER A 10 1.92 10.85 -9.94
N PHE A 11 0.73 10.97 -9.38
CA PHE A 11 0.43 10.71 -7.97
C PHE A 11 -0.58 9.58 -7.82
N ARG A 12 -0.42 8.72 -6.82
CA ARG A 12 -1.34 7.58 -6.61
C ARG A 12 -2.71 8.03 -6.08
N ASP A 13 -2.78 9.19 -5.46
CA ASP A 13 -3.93 9.69 -4.73
C ASP A 13 -4.26 11.12 -5.19
N TYR A 14 -5.56 11.44 -5.20
CA TYR A 14 -6.04 12.75 -5.65
C TYR A 14 -5.52 13.89 -4.77
N ILE A 15 -5.34 13.64 -3.47
CA ILE A 15 -4.86 14.63 -2.50
C ILE A 15 -3.43 15.08 -2.87
N GLY A 16 -2.52 14.14 -3.10
CA GLY A 16 -1.15 14.45 -3.50
C GLY A 16 -1.07 15.23 -4.81
N ALA A 17 -1.92 14.89 -5.78
CA ALA A 17 -2.01 15.60 -7.05
C ALA A 17 -2.51 17.05 -6.89
N HIS A 18 -3.53 17.29 -6.05
CA HIS A 18 -4.02 18.64 -5.76
C HIS A 18 -2.98 19.49 -5.03
N VAL A 19 -2.22 18.91 -4.10
CA VAL A 19 -1.12 19.63 -3.43
C VAL A 19 -0.05 20.06 -4.43
N ALA A 20 0.33 19.17 -5.36
CA ALA A 20 1.28 19.49 -6.42
C ALA A 20 0.75 20.58 -7.35
N LYS A 21 -0.53 20.49 -7.74
CA LYS A 21 -1.21 21.53 -8.52
C LYS A 21 -1.18 22.89 -7.81
N SER A 22 -1.58 22.95 -6.55
CA SER A 22 -1.58 24.20 -5.77
C SER A 22 -0.17 24.79 -5.62
N LYS A 23 0.87 23.94 -5.52
CA LYS A 23 2.26 24.40 -5.50
C LYS A 23 2.67 25.06 -6.81
N LEU A 24 2.33 24.43 -7.95
CA LEU A 24 2.61 25.00 -9.28
C LEU A 24 1.84 26.29 -9.54
N GLU A 25 0.56 26.33 -9.17
CA GLU A 25 -0.28 27.53 -9.32
C GLU A 25 0.20 28.69 -8.46
N SER A 26 0.79 28.41 -7.29
CA SER A 26 1.38 29.43 -6.41
C SER A 26 2.63 30.10 -7.02
N GLU A 27 3.35 29.38 -7.88
CA GLU A 27 4.50 29.88 -8.64
C GLU A 27 4.09 30.48 -10.00
N GLY A 28 2.78 30.57 -10.29
CA GLY A 28 2.23 31.16 -11.50
C GLY A 28 2.14 30.20 -12.71
N ILE A 29 2.44 28.91 -12.53
CA ILE A 29 2.41 27.90 -13.60
C ILE A 29 1.01 27.29 -13.71
N ARG A 30 0.43 27.29 -14.92
CA ARG A 30 -0.88 26.67 -15.14
C ARG A 30 -0.74 25.16 -15.26
N SER A 31 -1.40 24.43 -14.35
CA SER A 31 -1.38 22.97 -14.32
C SER A 31 -2.77 22.35 -14.35
N PHE A 32 -2.88 21.21 -15.04
CA PHE A 32 -4.09 20.43 -15.22
C PHE A 32 -3.94 19.03 -14.63
N LEU A 33 -5.00 18.52 -14.02
CA LEU A 33 -5.04 17.15 -13.52
C LEU A 33 -5.78 16.25 -14.50
N PHE A 34 -5.12 15.16 -14.91
CA PHE A 34 -5.71 14.12 -15.73
C PHE A 34 -6.05 12.90 -14.87
N ASN A 35 -7.12 12.18 -15.23
CA ASN A 35 -7.62 10.97 -14.55
C ASN A 35 -8.10 11.14 -13.09
N GLU A 36 -8.18 12.37 -12.56
CA GLU A 36 -8.61 12.63 -11.18
C GLU A 36 -9.97 11.99 -10.86
N ARG A 37 -10.98 12.25 -11.70
CA ARG A 37 -12.33 11.72 -11.48
C ARG A 37 -12.39 10.19 -11.49
N LEU A 38 -11.60 9.53 -12.33
CA LEU A 38 -11.61 8.06 -12.43
C LEU A 38 -10.98 7.42 -11.19
N VAL A 39 -9.87 7.98 -10.70
CA VAL A 39 -9.20 7.50 -9.48
C VAL A 39 -10.06 7.75 -8.24
N THR A 40 -10.74 8.89 -8.15
CA THR A 40 -11.66 9.22 -7.03
C THR A 40 -12.86 8.27 -6.97
N TRP A 41 -13.40 7.86 -8.12
CA TRP A 41 -14.57 6.97 -8.15
C TRP A 41 -14.23 5.50 -7.85
N ASN A 42 -13.06 5.03 -8.26
CA ASN A 42 -12.61 3.68 -7.93
C ASN A 42 -11.10 3.63 -7.77
N TRP A 43 -10.67 3.43 -6.53
CA TRP A 43 -9.27 3.37 -6.14
C TRP A 43 -8.46 2.32 -6.92
N PHE A 44 -9.11 1.25 -7.44
CA PHE A 44 -8.44 0.22 -8.23
C PHE A 44 -7.82 0.79 -9.52
N TYR A 45 -8.40 1.85 -10.08
CA TYR A 45 -7.87 2.51 -11.27
C TYR A 45 -6.58 3.31 -11.01
N SER A 46 -6.24 3.62 -9.75
CA SER A 46 -4.97 4.29 -9.41
C SER A 46 -3.76 3.48 -9.89
N ASN A 47 -3.78 2.15 -9.72
CA ASN A 47 -2.69 1.28 -10.14
C ASN A 47 -2.72 0.98 -11.66
N ALA A 48 -3.91 0.93 -12.27
CA ALA A 48 -4.06 0.62 -13.69
C ALA A 48 -3.70 1.81 -14.61
N LEU A 49 -4.00 3.04 -14.18
CA LEU A 49 -3.80 4.26 -14.98
C LEU A 49 -2.49 5.01 -14.63
N GLY A 50 -1.70 4.48 -13.69
CA GLY A 50 -0.50 5.15 -13.19
C GLY A 50 -0.81 6.33 -12.26
N GLY A 51 -2.02 6.43 -11.75
CA GLY A 51 -2.47 7.47 -10.84
C GLY A 51 -3.04 8.72 -11.52
N VAL A 52 -3.15 9.80 -10.77
CA VAL A 52 -3.56 11.14 -11.21
C VAL A 52 -2.33 11.86 -11.77
N LYS A 53 -2.41 12.28 -13.03
CA LYS A 53 -1.29 12.89 -13.74
C LYS A 53 -1.40 14.41 -13.70
N VAL A 54 -0.31 15.09 -13.38
CA VAL A 54 -0.19 16.56 -13.45
C VAL A 54 0.43 16.90 -14.79
N MET A 55 -0.29 17.69 -15.59
CA MET A 55 0.13 18.16 -16.90
C MET A 55 0.30 19.68 -16.89
N VAL A 56 1.33 20.17 -17.56
CA VAL A 56 1.62 21.60 -17.73
C VAL A 56 1.89 21.88 -19.21
N GLY A 57 1.87 23.15 -19.63
CA GLY A 57 2.28 23.50 -20.99
C GLY A 57 3.76 23.15 -21.22
N ASP A 58 4.10 22.68 -22.42
CA ASP A 58 5.48 22.27 -22.77
C ASP A 58 6.52 23.35 -22.47
N SER A 59 6.18 24.62 -22.67
CA SER A 59 7.04 25.77 -22.35
C SER A 59 7.40 25.90 -20.86
N GLU A 60 6.53 25.42 -19.97
CA GLU A 60 6.65 25.54 -18.51
C GLU A 60 7.08 24.20 -17.86
N ALA A 61 7.27 23.13 -18.66
CA ALA A 61 7.54 21.78 -18.15
C ALA A 61 8.84 21.67 -17.33
N ASN A 62 9.92 22.30 -17.81
CA ASN A 62 11.21 22.27 -17.12
C ASN A 62 11.16 23.02 -15.77
N GLU A 63 10.45 24.15 -15.74
CA GLU A 63 10.28 24.95 -14.52
C GLU A 63 9.41 24.20 -13.51
N ALA A 64 8.29 23.64 -13.95
CA ALA A 64 7.40 22.82 -13.11
C ALA A 64 8.15 21.62 -12.50
N LEU A 65 8.97 20.92 -13.29
CA LEU A 65 9.80 19.83 -12.81
C LEU A 65 10.78 20.31 -11.73
N SER A 66 11.41 21.47 -11.91
CA SER A 66 12.34 22.02 -10.91
C SER A 66 11.64 22.33 -9.58
N ILE A 67 10.41 22.87 -9.62
CA ILE A 67 9.60 23.20 -8.44
C ILE A 67 9.13 21.94 -7.72
N LEU A 68 8.74 20.91 -8.46
CA LEU A 68 8.28 19.63 -7.89
C LEU A 68 9.43 18.77 -7.37
N SER A 69 10.60 18.82 -7.99
CA SER A 69 11.81 18.08 -7.57
C SER A 69 12.54 18.73 -6.39
N ALA A 70 12.27 20.00 -6.09
CA ALA A 70 12.62 20.62 -4.82
C ALA A 70 11.90 19.88 -3.67
N LYS A 71 12.64 18.92 -3.08
CA LYS A 71 12.21 17.92 -2.08
C LYS A 71 10.84 18.20 -1.47
N PRO A 72 9.79 17.42 -1.81
CA PRO A 72 8.57 17.48 -1.05
C PRO A 72 8.86 17.08 0.40
N LYS A 73 8.38 17.88 1.36
CA LYS A 73 8.09 17.33 2.68
C LYS A 73 7.12 16.19 2.42
N GLN A 74 7.52 14.96 2.72
CA GLN A 74 6.67 13.78 2.55
C GLN A 74 5.34 14.08 3.24
N TYR A 75 4.29 14.33 2.45
CA TYR A 75 2.94 14.32 2.95
C TYR A 75 2.50 12.86 2.86
N GLU A 76 2.82 12.12 3.92
CA GLU A 76 2.21 10.82 4.19
C GLU A 76 0.71 11.06 4.30
N GLY A 77 -0.02 10.71 3.23
CA GLY A 77 -1.46 10.55 3.29
C GLY A 77 -1.78 9.62 4.45
N THR A 78 -2.54 10.15 5.40
CA THR A 78 -3.09 9.44 6.56
C THR A 78 -3.67 8.11 6.15
N GLU A 79 -3.03 7.02 6.56
CA GLU A 79 -3.69 5.86 7.14
C GLU A 79 -2.65 5.05 7.92
N GLU A 80 -2.94 4.89 9.22
CA GLU A 80 -2.19 4.20 10.26
C GLU A 80 -1.06 5.03 10.90
N GLU A 81 -1.29 5.41 12.15
CA GLU A 81 -0.36 6.01 13.11
C GLU A 81 1.05 5.41 12.97
N SER A 82 1.93 6.11 12.25
CA SER A 82 3.35 5.85 12.18
C SER A 82 3.98 6.30 13.50
N PHE A 83 3.78 5.47 14.54
CA PHE A 83 4.71 5.37 15.65
C PHE A 83 6.12 5.28 15.04
N SER A 84 7.04 6.13 15.48
CA SER A 84 8.39 6.27 14.93
C SER A 84 9.20 4.98 15.11
N HIS A 85 8.93 3.97 14.28
CA HIS A 85 9.69 2.75 14.22
C HIS A 85 10.88 3.02 13.32
N GLN A 86 12.05 3.13 13.95
CA GLN A 86 13.35 2.99 13.28
C GLN A 86 13.24 1.81 12.32
N THR A 87 13.16 2.11 11.02
CA THR A 87 12.93 1.08 10.03
C THR A 87 14.23 0.29 9.89
N PRO A 88 14.22 -1.02 10.17
CA PRO A 88 15.45 -1.81 10.14
C PRO A 88 16.02 -1.77 8.73
N THR A 89 17.28 -1.39 8.62
CA THR A 89 17.96 -1.26 7.34
C THR A 89 18.21 -2.63 6.73
N CYS A 90 18.08 -2.74 5.40
CA CYS A 90 18.40 -3.98 4.71
C CYS A 90 19.90 -4.32 4.89
N PRO A 91 20.27 -5.54 5.31
CA PRO A 91 21.66 -5.92 5.56
C PRO A 91 22.52 -6.07 4.28
N VAL A 92 21.92 -5.98 3.10
CA VAL A 92 22.62 -6.17 1.81
C VAL A 92 22.83 -4.86 1.06
N CYS A 93 21.82 -3.99 1.03
CA CYS A 93 21.86 -2.78 0.22
C CYS A 93 21.70 -1.49 1.04
N SER A 94 21.69 -1.59 2.37
CA SER A 94 21.60 -0.47 3.33
C SER A 94 20.43 0.51 3.09
N CYS A 95 19.39 0.09 2.37
CA CYS A 95 18.20 0.90 2.12
C CYS A 95 17.25 0.82 3.32
N SER A 96 16.65 1.95 3.70
CA SER A 96 15.64 2.05 4.76
C SER A 96 14.22 1.70 4.30
N SER A 97 13.99 1.69 2.98
CA SER A 97 12.67 1.40 2.40
C SER A 97 12.44 -0.11 2.28
N SER A 98 11.47 -0.61 3.05
CA SER A 98 11.02 -2.00 3.06
C SER A 98 9.50 -2.05 3.21
N TYR A 99 8.86 -3.03 2.58
CA TYR A 99 7.42 -3.27 2.77
C TYR A 99 7.19 -4.63 3.43
N GLU A 100 6.09 -4.73 4.18
CA GLU A 100 5.70 -5.98 4.83
C GLU A 100 5.02 -6.92 3.84
N ASP A 101 5.41 -8.19 3.90
CA ASP A 101 4.72 -9.20 3.11
C ASP A 101 3.33 -9.50 3.72
N LYS A 102 2.30 -8.94 3.09
CA LYS A 102 0.89 -9.13 3.47
C LYS A 102 0.30 -10.44 2.89
N PHE A 103 1.09 -11.26 2.18
CA PHE A 103 0.60 -12.46 1.49
C PHE A 103 -0.04 -13.46 2.45
N ALA A 104 0.65 -13.82 3.54
CA ALA A 104 0.13 -14.77 4.52
C ALA A 104 -1.17 -14.28 5.18
N ARG A 105 -1.30 -12.97 5.43
CA ARG A 105 -2.52 -12.37 5.98
C ARG A 105 -3.71 -12.55 5.05
N ARG A 106 -3.51 -12.33 3.74
CA ARG A 106 -4.55 -12.56 2.73
C ARG A 106 -4.90 -14.05 2.63
N PHE A 107 -3.91 -14.94 2.63
CA PHE A 107 -4.12 -16.37 2.53
C PHE A 107 -4.94 -16.94 3.70
N PHE A 108 -4.58 -16.61 4.95
CA PHE A 108 -5.34 -17.06 6.13
C PHE A 108 -6.76 -16.48 6.17
N PHE A 109 -6.97 -15.25 5.68
CA PHE A 109 -8.30 -14.65 5.57
C PHE A 109 -9.20 -15.41 4.57
N PHE A 110 -8.67 -15.72 3.39
CA PHE A 110 -9.41 -16.52 2.40
C PHE A 110 -9.66 -17.94 2.88
N LEU A 111 -8.70 -18.58 3.56
CA LEU A 111 -8.88 -19.91 4.13
C LEU A 111 -9.98 -19.93 5.21
N ALA A 112 -10.04 -18.89 6.05
CA ALA A 112 -11.08 -18.74 7.07
C ALA A 112 -12.46 -18.50 6.44
N LEU A 113 -12.55 -17.68 5.39
CA LEU A 113 -13.80 -17.49 4.63
C LEU A 113 -14.26 -18.78 3.97
N LEU A 114 -13.36 -19.50 3.30
CA LEU A 114 -13.67 -20.76 2.65
C LEU A 114 -14.13 -21.80 3.68
N TRP A 115 -13.45 -21.89 4.82
CA TRP A 115 -13.88 -22.73 5.95
C TRP A 115 -15.29 -22.36 6.44
N TYR A 116 -15.55 -21.06 6.59
CA TYR A 116 -16.83 -20.55 7.05
C TYR A 116 -17.97 -20.90 6.07
N SER A 117 -17.74 -20.69 4.77
CA SER A 117 -18.68 -21.05 3.72
C SER A 117 -18.89 -22.56 3.60
N LEU A 118 -17.84 -23.38 3.66
CA LEU A 118 -17.95 -24.82 3.48
C LEU A 118 -18.80 -25.47 4.57
N GLY A 119 -18.63 -25.07 5.82
CA GLY A 119 -19.44 -25.68 6.85
C GLY A 119 -20.84 -25.05 6.98
N PHE A 120 -21.08 -23.82 6.48
CA PHE A 120 -22.45 -23.28 6.37
C PHE A 120 -23.25 -24.13 5.39
N ILE A 121 -22.62 -24.55 4.29
CA ILE A 121 -23.19 -25.51 3.35
C ILE A 121 -23.37 -26.89 4.00
N ALA A 122 -22.41 -27.33 4.84
CA ALA A 122 -22.51 -28.62 5.52
C ALA A 122 -23.56 -28.66 6.65
N SER A 123 -23.90 -27.52 7.25
CA SER A 123 -24.90 -27.46 8.33
C SER A 123 -26.34 -27.73 7.87
N GLU A 124 -26.60 -27.70 6.56
CA GLU A 124 -27.87 -28.13 5.97
C GLU A 124 -28.00 -29.66 5.88
N PHE A 125 -26.89 -30.41 6.00
CA PHE A 125 -26.85 -31.86 5.72
C PHE A 125 -26.50 -32.75 6.92
N PHE A 126 -25.98 -32.22 8.04
CA PHE A 126 -25.47 -33.01 9.18
C PHE A 126 -26.00 -32.51 10.53
N ASP A 127 -26.17 -33.42 11.50
CA ASP A 127 -26.67 -33.13 12.86
C ASP A 127 -25.94 -31.94 13.51
N LEU A 128 -26.72 -30.95 13.95
CA LEU A 128 -26.31 -29.62 14.46
C LEU A 128 -25.15 -29.66 15.47
N TRP A 129 -25.05 -30.73 16.26
CA TRP A 129 -24.05 -30.89 17.32
C TRP A 129 -22.62 -31.10 16.79
N LEU A 130 -22.44 -31.83 15.68
CA LEU A 130 -21.11 -32.07 15.11
C LEU A 130 -20.57 -30.81 14.42
N ALA A 131 -21.46 -30.07 13.75
CA ALA A 131 -21.14 -28.81 13.10
C ALA A 131 -20.66 -27.77 14.12
N VAL A 132 -21.38 -27.60 15.24
CA VAL A 132 -21.01 -26.64 16.29
C VAL A 132 -19.61 -26.92 16.87
N VAL A 133 -19.27 -28.20 17.14
CA VAL A 133 -17.96 -28.56 17.69
C VAL A 133 -16.82 -28.31 16.69
N ILE A 134 -17.01 -28.64 15.41
CA ILE A 134 -15.97 -28.43 14.38
C ILE A 134 -15.79 -26.93 14.11
N PHE A 135 -16.87 -26.16 14.03
CA PHE A 135 -16.80 -24.73 13.72
C PHE A 135 -16.26 -23.87 14.84
N TYR A 136 -16.84 -24.01 16.03
CA TYR A 136 -16.44 -23.21 17.17
C TYR A 136 -15.14 -23.74 17.80
N GLY A 137 -14.78 -25.01 17.57
CA GLY A 137 -13.51 -25.59 18.01
C GLY A 137 -12.31 -25.23 17.11
N MET A 138 -12.48 -25.16 15.79
CA MET A 138 -11.37 -24.89 14.86
C MET A 138 -11.06 -23.40 14.70
N ALA A 139 -12.06 -22.51 14.83
CA ALA A 139 -11.86 -21.07 14.78
C ALA A 139 -10.81 -20.54 15.79
N PRO A 140 -10.82 -20.92 17.09
CA PRO A 140 -9.80 -20.47 18.04
C PRO A 140 -8.42 -21.06 17.74
N ILE A 141 -8.33 -22.27 17.17
CA ILE A 141 -7.05 -22.88 16.75
C ILE A 141 -6.45 -22.10 15.59
N LEU A 142 -7.25 -21.79 14.56
CA LEU A 142 -6.82 -20.97 13.43
C LEU A 142 -6.45 -19.55 13.88
N TYR A 143 -7.18 -18.97 14.84
CA TYR A 143 -6.86 -17.66 15.40
C TYR A 143 -5.54 -17.67 16.18
N LEU A 144 -5.31 -18.67 17.02
CA LEU A 144 -4.04 -18.85 17.74
C LEU A 144 -2.88 -19.11 16.78
N MET A 145 -3.11 -19.90 15.72
CA MET A 145 -2.10 -20.19 14.71
C MET A 145 -1.77 -18.95 13.88
N TYR A 146 -2.77 -18.16 13.50
CA TYR A 146 -2.61 -16.87 12.84
C TYR A 146 -1.88 -15.86 13.73
N TRP A 147 -2.26 -15.76 15.00
CA TRP A 147 -1.63 -14.87 15.97
C TRP A 147 -0.16 -15.26 16.24
N SER A 148 0.11 -16.55 16.41
CA SER A 148 1.46 -17.09 16.55
C SER A 148 2.30 -16.86 15.30
N TYR A 149 1.75 -17.12 14.11
CA TYR A 149 2.41 -16.85 12.83
C TYR A 149 2.76 -15.37 12.68
N ARG A 150 1.83 -14.46 12.98
CA ARG A 150 2.06 -13.00 12.93
C ARG A 150 3.12 -12.55 13.93
N ARG A 151 3.14 -13.15 15.13
CA ARG A 151 4.11 -12.82 16.19
C ARG A 151 5.52 -13.31 15.86
N LEU A 152 5.66 -14.44 15.17
CA LEU A 152 6.95 -15.10 14.94
C LEU A 152 7.60 -14.77 13.59
N ASN A 153 6.85 -14.32 12.57
CA ASN A 153 7.38 -14.13 11.21
C ASN A 153 6.93 -12.81 10.53
N PRO A 154 7.27 -11.61 11.05
CA PRO A 154 7.19 -10.40 10.25
C PRO A 154 8.32 -10.40 9.22
N ILE A 155 8.06 -11.00 8.06
CA ILE A 155 8.98 -11.00 6.91
C ILE A 155 8.83 -9.66 6.19
N ARG A 156 9.95 -8.97 6.00
CA ARG A 156 10.01 -7.74 5.19
C ARG A 156 10.75 -7.99 3.89
N ILE A 157 10.35 -7.28 2.83
CA ILE A 157 10.95 -7.35 1.50
C ILE A 157 11.60 -6.00 1.18
N CYS A 158 12.83 -6.00 0.67
CA CYS A 158 13.53 -4.79 0.27
C CYS A 158 12.98 -4.27 -1.06
N VAL A 159 12.70 -2.97 -1.15
CA VAL A 159 12.27 -2.34 -2.42
C VAL A 159 13.41 -2.31 -3.46
N ASN A 160 14.66 -2.21 -3.01
CA ASN A 160 15.81 -2.07 -3.91
C ASN A 160 16.36 -3.41 -4.40
N CYS A 161 16.55 -4.39 -3.50
CA CYS A 161 17.17 -5.68 -3.85
C CYS A 161 16.21 -6.88 -3.82
N GLY A 162 14.95 -6.71 -3.40
CA GLY A 162 13.97 -7.79 -3.31
C GLY A 162 14.24 -8.84 -2.22
N LYS A 163 15.32 -8.70 -1.43
CA LYS A 163 15.68 -9.68 -0.41
C LYS A 163 14.71 -9.65 0.77
N THR A 164 14.42 -10.82 1.33
CA THR A 164 13.58 -10.99 2.52
C THR A 164 14.44 -11.11 3.79
N TRP A 165 14.03 -10.46 4.89
CA TRP A 165 14.67 -10.66 6.20
C TRP A 165 13.67 -10.53 7.37
N LYS A 166 14.04 -11.11 8.51
CA LYS A 166 13.26 -11.05 9.76
C LYS A 166 13.80 -9.95 10.67
N MET A 167 12.91 -9.21 11.33
CA MET A 167 13.28 -8.12 12.25
C MET A 167 14.16 -8.55 13.43
N SER A 168 14.08 -9.81 13.89
CA SER A 168 14.79 -10.28 15.08
C SER A 168 16.30 -10.49 14.92
N GLN A 169 16.87 -10.38 13.71
CA GLN A 169 18.30 -10.65 13.48
C GLN A 169 19.20 -9.42 13.52
N SER A 170 18.66 -8.19 13.68
CA SER A 170 19.50 -6.97 13.65
C SER A 170 20.07 -6.51 14.99
N SER A 171 19.72 -7.15 16.13
CA SER A 171 20.23 -6.75 17.46
C SER A 171 21.31 -7.68 18.03
N ALA A 172 21.81 -8.65 17.27
CA ALA A 172 22.77 -9.65 17.78
C ALA A 172 24.22 -9.45 17.32
N ASN A 173 24.50 -8.47 16.45
CA ASN A 173 25.86 -8.20 15.95
C ASN A 173 26.24 -6.72 16.17
N ALA A 174 26.16 -6.26 17.42
CA ALA A 174 26.82 -5.03 17.89
C ALA A 174 27.76 -5.40 19.04
#